data_AF-A0A3N0IY06-F1
#
_entry.id   AF-A0A3N0IY06-F1
#
_cell.length_a   1.000
_cell.length_b   1.000
_cell.length_c   1.000
_cell.angle_alpha   90.00
_cell.angle_beta   90.00
_cell.angle_gamma   90.00
#
_symmetry.space_group_name_H-M   'P 1'
#
loop_
_entity.id
_entity.type
_entity.pdbx_description
1 polymer ?
#
loop_
_entity_poly.entity_id
_entity_poly.type
_entity_poly.pdbx_seq_one_letter_code
_entity_poly.pdbx_strand_id
1 'polypeptide(L)'
;MKITSNLTHIATEVEFEAAKNEDELQAAFAAQGLPGFPAELDIAERTEDHVQMMSLDAMLQFAKAAGAGAVAYDVTYFPHADEAEVDYQLGQLARDLEISADVIRDLCAEQIDEYLKLDGLRNVDVPVHSIVEAYVGGTAVAWYGMNDYPRLKRVILRKLAQGGAQARRNFILRASKAQVDLLEDY
;
A
#
# COMPACT_ATOMS: atom_id res chain seq x y z
N MET A 1 9.01 26.72 11.22
CA MET A 1 9.59 26.50 9.88
C MET A 1 10.82 25.61 10.02
N LYS A 2 10.67 24.31 9.77
CA LYS A 2 11.76 23.38 9.47
C LYS A 2 11.37 22.68 8.18
N ILE A 3 11.67 23.33 7.07
CA ILE A 3 11.80 22.70 5.77
C ILE A 3 13.21 22.14 5.75
N THR A 4 13.36 20.83 5.66
CA THR A 4 14.44 20.19 4.90
C THR A 4 14.15 18.70 4.73
N SER A 5 14.04 18.31 3.46
CA SER A 5 14.52 17.06 2.86
C SER A 5 14.10 15.74 3.50
N ASN A 6 13.19 15.02 2.86
CA ASN A 6 13.36 13.59 2.51
C ASN A 6 12.14 13.13 1.71
N LEU A 7 12.07 13.53 0.44
CA LEU A 7 11.30 12.83 -0.57
C LEU A 7 12.15 12.85 -1.84
N THR A 8 13.29 12.15 -1.80
CA THR A 8 13.80 11.52 -3.01
C THR A 8 12.73 10.51 -3.41
N HIS A 9 11.78 10.96 -4.22
CA HIS A 9 10.95 10.06 -5.02
C HIS A 9 11.91 9.08 -5.68
N ILE A 10 11.87 7.81 -5.27
CA ILE A 10 12.41 6.74 -6.10
C ILE A 10 11.62 6.84 -7.41
N ALA A 11 12.30 7.32 -8.45
CA ALA A 11 11.72 7.57 -9.78
C ALA A 11 11.55 6.27 -10.59
N THR A 12 11.67 5.13 -9.94
CA THR A 12 11.57 3.80 -10.54
C THR A 12 10.32 3.14 -9.99
N GLU A 13 9.41 2.76 -10.88
CA GLU A 13 8.24 1.96 -10.54
C GLU A 13 8.74 0.61 -10.00
N VAL A 14 8.45 0.33 -8.73
CA VAL A 14 8.80 -0.94 -8.08
C VAL A 14 7.64 -1.89 -8.32
N GLU A 15 7.84 -2.91 -9.16
CA GLU A 15 6.86 -3.97 -9.38
C GLU A 15 7.02 -5.07 -8.31
N PHE A 16 6.05 -5.14 -7.40
CA PHE A 16 5.98 -6.19 -6.39
C PHE A 16 5.58 -7.53 -7.02
N GLU A 17 6.25 -8.61 -6.60
CA GLU A 17 5.77 -9.95 -6.89
C GLU A 17 4.49 -10.23 -6.09
N ALA A 18 3.65 -11.14 -6.60
CA ALA A 18 2.45 -11.56 -5.91
C ALA A 18 2.78 -12.16 -4.53
N ALA A 19 1.99 -11.78 -3.52
CA ALA A 19 2.08 -12.38 -2.19
C ALA A 19 1.76 -13.87 -2.26
N LYS A 20 2.54 -14.68 -1.54
CA LYS A 20 2.47 -16.14 -1.51
C LYS A 20 1.93 -16.63 -0.18
N ASN A 21 1.08 -17.65 -0.20
CA ASN A 21 0.65 -18.29 1.04
C ASN A 21 1.79 -19.11 1.68
N GLU A 22 1.55 -19.63 2.88
CA GLU A 22 2.53 -20.37 3.66
C GLU A 22 3.04 -21.61 2.91
N ASP A 23 2.17 -22.37 2.25
CA ASP A 23 2.56 -23.58 1.52
C ASP A 23 3.44 -23.25 0.31
N GLU A 24 3.10 -22.19 -0.43
CA GLU A 24 3.89 -21.69 -1.56
C GLU A 24 5.26 -21.17 -1.12
N LEU A 25 5.33 -20.47 0.02
CA LEU A 25 6.59 -20.03 0.60
C LEU A 25 7.44 -21.22 1.04
N GLN A 26 6.86 -22.18 1.76
CA GLN A 26 7.57 -23.37 2.20
C GLN A 26 8.10 -24.19 1.01
N ALA A 27 7.32 -24.30 -0.08
CA ALA A 27 7.79 -24.92 -1.31
C ALA A 27 8.99 -24.17 -1.93
N ALA A 28 8.95 -22.83 -1.95
CA ALA A 28 10.06 -22.02 -2.44
C ALA A 28 11.33 -22.18 -1.57
N PHE A 29 11.18 -22.24 -0.25
CA PHE A 29 12.31 -22.46 0.66
C PHE A 29 12.91 -23.85 0.48
N ALA A 30 12.06 -24.89 0.39
CA ALA A 30 12.47 -26.27 0.18
C ALA A 30 13.22 -26.46 -1.15
N ALA A 31 12.79 -25.80 -2.22
CA ALA A 31 13.49 -25.81 -3.51
C ALA A 31 14.93 -25.28 -3.40
N GLN A 32 15.18 -24.35 -2.47
CA GLN A 32 16.50 -23.82 -2.19
C GLN A 32 17.23 -24.55 -1.05
N GLY A 33 16.58 -25.48 -0.36
CA GLY A 33 17.14 -26.20 0.80
C GLY A 33 17.35 -25.31 2.01
N LEU A 34 16.57 -24.23 2.14
CA LEU A 34 16.55 -23.35 3.30
C LEU A 34 15.35 -23.70 4.18
N PRO A 35 15.51 -23.83 5.51
CA PRO A 35 14.37 -23.93 6.41
C PRO A 35 13.73 -22.55 6.61
N GLY A 36 12.40 -22.49 6.56
CA GLY A 36 11.61 -21.29 6.83
C GLY A 36 10.87 -21.37 8.16
N PHE A 37 10.95 -20.31 8.97
CA PHE A 37 10.29 -20.23 10.27
C PHE A 37 9.29 -19.07 10.32
N PRO A 38 8.06 -19.29 10.83
CA PRO A 38 7.10 -18.21 10.98
C PRO A 38 7.60 -17.19 12.02
N ALA A 39 7.40 -15.91 11.75
CA ALA A 39 7.73 -14.81 12.65
C ALA A 39 6.68 -13.69 12.50
N GLU A 40 6.36 -13.00 13.60
CA GLU A 40 5.55 -11.77 13.53
C GLU A 40 6.46 -10.62 13.07
N LEU A 41 6.42 -10.29 11.79
CA LEU A 41 7.27 -9.26 11.20
C LEU A 41 6.48 -7.96 11.06
N ASP A 42 6.97 -6.86 11.65
CA ASP A 42 6.27 -5.57 11.60
C ASP A 42 6.35 -4.96 10.19
N ILE A 43 5.21 -4.95 9.50
CA ILE A 43 5.03 -4.36 8.17
C ILE A 43 5.13 -2.82 8.24
N ALA A 44 4.78 -2.18 9.36
CA ALA A 44 4.75 -0.72 9.48
C ALA A 44 6.17 -0.11 9.52
N GLU A 45 7.14 -0.82 10.10
CA GLU A 45 8.55 -0.40 10.11
C GLU A 45 9.30 -0.81 8.82
N ARG A 46 8.73 -1.72 8.03
CA ARG A 46 9.32 -2.27 6.79
C ARG A 46 8.53 -1.78 5.57
N THR A 47 8.62 -0.48 5.32
CA THR A 47 7.93 0.22 4.23
C THR A 47 8.46 -0.17 2.85
N GLU A 48 7.64 0.02 1.80
CA GLU A 48 7.96 -0.25 0.38
C GLU A 48 9.35 0.25 -0.09
N ASP A 49 9.91 1.28 0.57
CA ASP A 49 11.24 1.84 0.29
C ASP A 49 12.42 0.95 0.77
N HIS A 50 12.16 -0.15 1.49
CA HIS A 50 13.19 -0.99 2.11
C HIS A 50 13.19 -2.48 1.70
N VAL A 51 12.17 -2.98 1.00
CA VAL A 51 11.86 -4.43 1.05
C VAL A 51 11.78 -5.13 -0.32
N GLN A 52 12.15 -4.49 -1.43
CA GLN A 52 12.32 -5.22 -2.69
C GLN A 52 13.53 -4.76 -3.49
N MET A 53 14.63 -5.51 -3.37
CA MET A 53 15.85 -5.33 -4.17
C MET A 53 16.01 -6.42 -5.25
N MET A 54 15.23 -7.51 -5.19
CA MET A 54 15.24 -8.65 -6.12
C MET A 54 14.02 -9.57 -5.93
N SER A 55 13.76 -10.49 -6.87
CA SER A 55 12.72 -11.54 -6.76
C SER A 55 12.94 -12.47 -5.57
N LEU A 56 11.90 -13.16 -5.08
CA LEU A 56 12.00 -14.14 -3.99
C LEU A 56 13.07 -15.20 -4.26
N ASP A 57 13.09 -15.77 -5.46
CA ASP A 57 14.05 -16.83 -5.81
C ASP A 57 15.51 -16.33 -5.73
N ALA A 58 15.80 -15.17 -6.32
CA ALA A 58 17.11 -14.54 -6.23
C ALA A 58 17.51 -14.20 -4.78
N MET A 59 16.56 -13.72 -3.95
CA MET A 59 16.81 -13.44 -2.53
C MET A 59 17.21 -14.70 -1.77
N LEU A 60 16.47 -15.80 -1.99
CA LEU A 60 16.77 -17.09 -1.34
C LEU A 60 18.10 -17.68 -1.82
N GLN A 61 18.41 -17.58 -3.11
CA GLN A 61 19.71 -18.00 -3.65
C GLN A 61 20.86 -17.18 -3.06
N PHE A 62 20.70 -15.87 -2.94
CA PHE A 62 21.66 -14.99 -2.28
C PHE A 62 21.84 -15.38 -0.81
N ALA A 63 20.75 -15.52 -0.06
CA ALA A 63 20.78 -15.89 1.36
C ALA A 63 21.55 -17.20 1.55
N LYS A 64 21.25 -18.22 0.73
CA LYS A 64 21.98 -19.50 0.72
C LYS A 64 23.46 -19.34 0.42
N ALA A 65 23.81 -18.63 -0.66
CA ALA A 65 25.20 -18.43 -1.07
C ALA A 65 26.01 -17.67 -0.01
N ALA A 66 25.35 -16.76 0.71
CA ALA A 66 25.94 -15.97 1.78
C ALA A 66 25.90 -16.70 3.15
N GLY A 67 25.43 -17.95 3.19
CA GLY A 67 25.51 -18.82 4.36
C GLY A 67 24.38 -18.65 5.37
N ALA A 68 23.23 -18.11 4.95
CA ALA A 68 22.02 -18.12 5.79
C ALA A 68 21.67 -19.55 6.19
N GLY A 69 21.53 -19.80 7.49
CA GLY A 69 21.10 -21.11 8.00
C GLY A 69 19.59 -21.33 7.90
N ALA A 70 18.81 -20.25 7.76
CA ALA A 70 17.36 -20.24 7.73
C ALA A 70 16.83 -18.88 7.24
N VAL A 71 15.53 -18.84 6.97
CA VAL A 71 14.77 -17.60 6.75
C VAL A 71 13.59 -17.50 7.72
N ALA A 72 13.21 -16.28 8.07
CA ALA A 72 11.97 -15.99 8.77
C ALA A 72 10.91 -15.52 7.75
N TYR A 73 9.64 -15.80 7.99
CA TYR A 73 8.57 -15.33 7.13
C TYR A 73 7.30 -14.97 7.90
N ASP A 74 6.50 -14.09 7.32
CA ASP A 74 5.14 -13.79 7.77
C ASP A 74 4.21 -13.72 6.57
N VAL A 75 2.94 -14.09 6.79
CA VAL A 75 1.89 -14.02 5.78
C VAL A 75 0.68 -13.35 6.39
N THR A 76 0.29 -12.22 5.82
CA THR A 76 -0.82 -11.42 6.34
C THR A 76 -2.08 -11.63 5.50
N TYR A 77 -3.14 -12.03 6.17
CA TYR A 77 -4.49 -12.11 5.64
C TYR A 77 -5.34 -11.02 6.27
N PHE A 78 -6.15 -10.34 5.46
CA PHE A 78 -7.17 -9.44 5.98
C PHE A 78 -8.55 -10.09 5.90
N PRO A 79 -9.32 -10.10 6.99
CA PRO A 79 -10.73 -10.48 6.93
C PRO A 79 -11.50 -9.48 6.06
N HIS A 80 -12.76 -9.79 5.79
CA HIS A 80 -13.62 -8.80 5.15
C HIS A 80 -13.74 -7.55 6.04
N ALA A 81 -13.72 -6.39 5.41
CA ALA A 81 -13.90 -5.12 6.08
C ALA A 81 -15.32 -5.01 6.63
N ASP A 82 -15.41 -4.64 7.91
CA ASP A 82 -16.65 -4.31 8.60
C ASP A 82 -16.72 -2.81 8.92
N GLU A 83 -17.81 -2.38 9.56
CA GLU A 83 -17.96 -0.98 9.98
C GLU A 83 -16.85 -0.54 10.95
N ALA A 84 -16.32 -1.44 11.79
CA ALA A 84 -15.26 -1.10 12.72
C ALA A 84 -13.93 -0.80 11.99
N GLU A 85 -13.62 -1.58 10.95
CA GLU A 85 -12.47 -1.32 10.08
C GLU A 85 -12.65 -0.02 9.28
N VAL A 86 -13.87 0.26 8.80
CA VAL A 86 -14.18 1.55 8.15
C VAL A 86 -13.95 2.71 9.14
N ASP A 87 -14.50 2.62 10.35
CA ASP A 87 -14.31 3.63 11.40
C ASP A 87 -12.84 3.84 11.75
N TYR A 88 -12.07 2.75 11.84
CA TYR A 88 -10.64 2.80 12.12
C TYR A 88 -9.89 3.55 11.02
N GLN A 89 -10.10 3.19 9.75
CA GLN A 89 -9.42 3.83 8.62
C GLN A 89 -9.86 5.28 8.44
N LEU A 90 -11.14 5.59 8.64
CA LEU A 90 -11.64 6.97 8.62
C LEU A 90 -11.04 7.80 9.76
N GLY A 91 -10.90 7.24 10.96
CA GLY A 91 -10.26 7.90 12.09
C GLY A 91 -8.79 8.21 11.85
N GLN A 92 -8.05 7.30 11.19
CA GLN A 92 -6.68 7.57 10.74
C GLN A 92 -6.65 8.71 9.72
N LEU A 93 -7.50 8.63 8.69
CA LEU A 93 -7.54 9.62 7.63
C LEU A 93 -7.97 11.01 8.13
N ALA A 94 -8.89 11.07 9.08
CA ALA A 94 -9.33 12.28 9.75
C ALA A 94 -8.16 12.99 10.46
N ARG A 95 -7.29 12.22 11.14
CA ARG A 95 -6.08 12.76 11.77
C ARG A 95 -5.07 13.25 10.73
N ASP A 96 -4.85 12.49 9.66
CA ASP A 96 -3.89 12.82 8.62
C ASP A 96 -4.29 14.06 7.80
N LEU A 97 -5.60 14.25 7.59
CA LEU A 97 -6.14 15.37 6.81
C LEU A 97 -6.58 16.56 7.68
N GLU A 98 -6.60 16.40 9.01
CA GLU A 98 -7.17 17.37 9.95
C GLU A 98 -8.64 17.72 9.64
N ILE A 99 -9.43 16.72 9.23
CA ILE A 99 -10.86 16.84 8.89
C ILE A 99 -11.64 15.87 9.79
N SER A 100 -12.88 16.23 10.18
CA SER A 100 -13.75 15.31 10.93
C SER A 100 -14.02 14.01 10.15
N ALA A 101 -13.96 12.87 10.84
CA ALA A 101 -14.29 11.56 10.27
C ALA A 101 -15.72 11.52 9.72
N ASP A 102 -16.68 12.16 10.41
CA ASP A 102 -18.09 12.24 9.98
C ASP A 102 -18.22 12.95 8.62
N VAL A 103 -17.46 14.04 8.43
CA VAL A 103 -17.47 14.79 7.16
C VAL A 103 -16.90 13.95 6.02
N ILE A 104 -15.82 13.19 6.29
CA ILE A 104 -15.24 12.29 5.30
C ILE A 104 -16.23 11.17 4.96
N ARG A 105 -16.88 10.59 5.97
CA ARG A 105 -17.88 9.53 5.84
C ARG A 105 -19.05 10.00 4.97
N ASP A 106 -19.64 11.16 5.28
CA ASP A 106 -20.77 11.71 4.54
C ASP A 106 -20.40 12.03 3.09
N LEU A 107 -19.25 12.66 2.87
CA LEU A 107 -18.81 13.05 1.52
C LEU A 107 -18.47 11.83 0.65
N CYS A 108 -18.00 10.74 1.26
CA CYS A 108 -17.49 9.56 0.57
C CYS A 108 -18.37 8.32 0.76
N ALA A 109 -19.63 8.48 1.19
CA ALA A 109 -20.53 7.36 1.52
C ALA A 109 -20.66 6.36 0.36
N GLU A 110 -20.88 6.83 -0.87
CA GLU A 110 -20.96 5.98 -2.06
C GLU A 110 -19.67 5.17 -2.30
N GLN A 111 -18.51 5.77 -2.03
CA GLN A 111 -17.21 5.11 -2.23
C GLN A 111 -16.92 4.09 -1.13
N ILE A 112 -17.38 4.35 0.10
CA ILE A 112 -17.32 3.40 1.21
C ILE A 112 -18.21 2.19 0.90
N ASP A 113 -19.44 2.41 0.42
CA ASP A 113 -20.36 1.34 0.02
C ASP A 113 -19.79 0.48 -1.13
N GLU A 114 -19.20 1.13 -2.14
CA GLU A 114 -18.56 0.43 -3.25
C GLU A 114 -17.34 -0.37 -2.77
N TYR A 115 -16.53 0.21 -1.88
CA TYR A 115 -15.40 -0.47 -1.24
C TYR A 115 -15.85 -1.73 -0.51
N LEU A 116 -16.86 -1.64 0.35
CA LEU A 116 -17.39 -2.78 1.10
C LEU A 116 -17.96 -3.87 0.18
N LYS A 117 -18.63 -3.49 -0.92
CA LYS A 117 -19.11 -4.44 -1.92
C LYS A 117 -17.97 -5.18 -2.61
N LEU A 118 -16.92 -4.47 -3.01
CA LEU A 118 -15.76 -5.07 -3.68
C LEU A 118 -14.97 -5.96 -2.72
N ASP A 119 -14.78 -5.52 -1.47
CA ASP A 119 -14.13 -6.34 -0.46
C ASP A 119 -14.94 -7.59 -0.12
N GLY A 120 -16.28 -7.51 -0.11
CA GLY A 120 -17.16 -8.69 0.07
C GLY A 120 -17.08 -9.73 -1.07
N LEU A 121 -16.50 -9.38 -2.22
CA LEU A 121 -16.25 -10.30 -3.33
C LEU A 121 -14.84 -10.91 -3.30
N ARG A 122 -13.97 -10.42 -2.41
CA ARG A 122 -12.59 -10.87 -2.30
C ARG A 122 -12.51 -12.27 -1.70
N ASN A 123 -11.55 -13.06 -2.16
CA ASN A 123 -11.19 -14.29 -1.46
C ASN A 123 -10.28 -13.94 -0.27
N VAL A 124 -10.78 -14.14 0.96
CA VAL A 124 -10.02 -13.88 2.20
C VAL A 124 -8.91 -14.89 2.47
N ASP A 125 -8.96 -16.05 1.80
CA ASP A 125 -7.92 -17.09 1.90
C ASP A 125 -6.71 -16.78 1.00
N VAL A 126 -6.72 -15.65 0.29
CA VAL A 126 -5.57 -15.14 -0.46
C VAL A 126 -4.85 -14.11 0.41
N PRO A 127 -3.53 -14.26 0.64
CA PRO A 127 -2.79 -13.32 1.45
C PRO A 127 -2.73 -11.96 0.76
N VAL A 128 -2.78 -10.91 1.57
CA VAL A 128 -2.63 -9.53 1.09
C VAL A 128 -1.15 -9.19 0.96
N HIS A 129 -0.35 -9.63 1.94
CA HIS A 129 1.08 -9.41 1.99
C HIS A 129 1.79 -10.67 2.45
N SER A 130 3.00 -10.87 1.94
CA SER A 130 3.91 -11.90 2.44
C SER A 130 5.30 -11.30 2.53
N ILE A 131 6.00 -11.57 3.62
CA ILE A 131 7.37 -11.09 3.82
C ILE A 131 8.28 -12.27 4.16
N VAL A 132 9.47 -12.25 3.58
CA VAL A 132 10.53 -13.22 3.87
C VAL A 132 11.78 -12.46 4.20
N GLU A 133 12.44 -12.81 5.30
CA GLU A 133 13.66 -12.16 5.77
C GLU A 133 14.76 -13.18 6.06
N ALA A 134 15.99 -12.85 5.67
CA ALA A 134 17.18 -13.61 6.04
C ALA A 134 18.20 -12.68 6.70
N TYR A 135 18.84 -13.17 7.75
CA TYR A 135 19.93 -12.46 8.44
C TYR A 135 21.26 -13.02 7.99
N VAL A 136 22.07 -12.20 7.34
CA VAL A 136 23.37 -12.63 6.82
C VAL A 136 24.44 -11.59 7.11
N GLY A 137 25.51 -12.02 7.78
CA GLY A 137 26.67 -11.16 8.07
C GLY A 137 26.31 -9.89 8.87
N GLY A 138 25.27 -9.94 9.70
CA GLY A 138 24.77 -8.77 10.46
C GLY A 138 23.85 -7.82 9.68
N THR A 139 23.50 -8.16 8.44
CA THR A 139 22.56 -7.40 7.61
C THR A 139 21.29 -8.22 7.39
N ALA A 140 20.13 -7.59 7.56
CA ALA A 140 18.86 -8.17 7.18
C ALA A 140 18.59 -7.90 5.69
N VAL A 141 18.22 -8.95 4.96
CA VAL A 141 17.70 -8.85 3.59
C VAL A 141 16.28 -9.38 3.59
N ALA A 142 15.38 -8.67 2.90
CA ALA A 142 13.98 -9.02 2.89
C ALA A 142 13.39 -8.97 1.48
N TRP A 143 12.40 -9.81 1.27
CA TRP A 143 11.52 -9.82 0.12
C TRP A 143 10.10 -9.52 0.58
N TYR A 144 9.37 -8.74 -0.21
CA TYR A 144 7.99 -8.38 0.03
C TYR A 144 7.12 -8.71 -1.18
N GLY A 145 6.14 -9.58 -0.97
CA GLY A 145 5.09 -9.86 -1.94
C GLY A 145 3.83 -9.08 -1.58
N MET A 146 3.18 -8.49 -2.59
CA MET A 146 1.92 -7.77 -2.44
C MET A 146 0.90 -8.25 -3.47
N ASN A 147 -0.27 -8.65 -3.01
CA ASN A 147 -1.42 -8.86 -3.87
C ASN A 147 -2.30 -7.60 -3.92
N ASP A 148 -3.05 -7.46 -5.01
CA ASP A 148 -4.01 -6.38 -5.14
C ASP A 148 -5.07 -6.47 -4.03
N TYR A 149 -5.14 -5.40 -3.23
CA TYR A 149 -6.12 -5.25 -2.18
C TYR A 149 -6.64 -3.81 -2.17
N PRO A 150 -7.97 -3.60 -2.27
CA PRO A 150 -8.54 -2.27 -2.18
C PRO A 150 -8.24 -1.70 -0.77
N ARG A 151 -7.56 -0.56 -0.69
CA ARG A 151 -7.36 0.17 0.57
C ARG A 151 -8.36 1.31 0.63
N LEU A 152 -9.30 1.31 1.58
CA LEU A 152 -10.33 2.34 1.69
C LEU A 152 -9.72 3.75 1.75
N LYS A 153 -8.64 3.93 2.52
CA LYS A 153 -7.89 5.19 2.54
C LYS A 153 -7.47 5.67 1.14
N ARG A 154 -6.98 4.78 0.28
CA ARG A 154 -6.57 5.12 -1.10
C ARG A 154 -7.76 5.44 -1.98
N VAL A 155 -8.88 4.73 -1.81
CA VAL A 155 -10.15 5.00 -2.50
C VAL A 155 -10.64 6.41 -2.18
N ILE A 156 -10.71 6.76 -0.90
CA ILE A 156 -11.17 8.08 -0.43
C ILE A 156 -10.22 9.19 -0.91
N LEU A 157 -8.92 9.04 -0.71
CA LEU A 157 -7.93 10.04 -1.14
C LEU A 157 -8.01 10.30 -2.65
N ARG A 158 -8.21 9.25 -3.46
CA ARG A 158 -8.38 9.39 -4.91
C ARG A 158 -9.64 10.19 -5.24
N LYS A 159 -10.76 9.92 -4.56
CA LYS A 159 -12.02 10.66 -4.75
C LYS A 159 -11.88 12.14 -4.39
N LEU A 160 -11.28 12.44 -3.22
CA LEU A 160 -11.05 13.81 -2.77
C LEU A 160 -10.15 14.58 -3.76
N ALA A 161 -9.07 13.94 -4.23
CA ALA A 161 -8.18 14.53 -5.22
C ALA A 161 -8.87 14.81 -6.56
N GLN A 162 -9.71 13.88 -7.04
CA GLN A 162 -10.49 14.06 -8.28
C GLN A 162 -11.47 15.24 -8.17
N GLY A 163 -12.17 15.37 -7.03
CA GLY A 163 -13.05 16.51 -6.77
C GLY A 163 -12.31 17.84 -6.83
N GLY A 164 -11.13 17.92 -6.18
CA GLY A 164 -10.26 19.11 -6.24
C GLY A 164 -9.79 19.45 -7.65
N ALA A 165 -9.41 18.45 -8.45
CA ALA A 165 -9.01 18.64 -9.84
C ALA A 165 -10.16 19.18 -10.71
N GLN A 166 -11.38 18.67 -10.54
CA GLN A 166 -12.57 19.15 -11.24
C GLN A 166 -12.92 20.58 -10.83
N ALA A 167 -12.88 20.90 -9.54
CA ALA A 167 -13.14 22.24 -9.03
C ALA A 167 -12.13 23.26 -9.60
N ARG A 168 -10.83 22.91 -9.59
CA ARG A 168 -9.77 23.72 -10.20
C ARG A 168 -10.02 23.95 -11.68
N ARG A 169 -10.35 22.91 -12.45
CA ARG A 169 -10.64 23.03 -13.89
C ARG A 169 -11.83 23.96 -14.14
N ASN A 170 -12.92 23.80 -13.38
CA ASN A 170 -14.11 24.63 -13.51
C ASN A 170 -13.82 26.10 -13.17
N PHE A 171 -13.02 26.36 -12.13
CA PHE A 171 -12.59 27.71 -11.78
C PHE A 171 -11.81 28.36 -12.92
N ILE A 172 -10.80 27.67 -13.47
CA ILE A 172 -9.99 28.19 -14.59
C ILE A 172 -10.87 28.51 -15.80
N LEU A 173 -11.79 27.62 -16.17
CA LEU A 173 -12.70 27.84 -17.30
C LEU A 173 -13.59 29.07 -17.09
N ARG A 174 -14.17 29.23 -15.90
CA ARG A 174 -15.02 30.38 -15.56
C ARG A 174 -14.23 31.69 -15.52
N ALA A 175 -13.05 31.69 -14.93
CA ALA A 175 -12.17 32.86 -14.88
C ALA A 175 -11.69 33.27 -16.28
N SER A 176 -11.32 32.30 -17.13
CA SER A 176 -10.90 32.56 -18.51
C SER A 176 -12.06 33.17 -19.33
N LYS A 177 -13.28 32.66 -19.16
CA LYS A 177 -14.46 33.24 -19.80
C LYS A 177 -14.69 34.67 -19.34
N ALA A 178 -14.69 34.93 -18.04
CA ALA A 178 -14.87 36.28 -17.50
C ALA A 178 -13.78 37.26 -17.97
N GLN A 179 -12.55 36.76 -18.17
CA GLN A 179 -11.47 37.57 -18.74
C GLN A 179 -11.70 37.92 -20.21
N VAL A 180 -12.22 36.98 -21.02
CA VAL A 180 -12.59 37.25 -22.41
C VAL A 180 -13.74 38.26 -22.46
N ASP A 181 -14.80 38.05 -21.68
CA ASP A 181 -15.95 38.96 -21.61
C ASP A 181 -15.49 40.39 -21.24
N LEU A 182 -14.55 40.54 -20.29
CA LEU A 182 -13.98 41.84 -19.91
C LEU A 182 -13.16 42.50 -21.05
N LEU A 183 -12.51 41.72 -21.90
CA LEU A 183 -11.70 42.21 -23.02
C LEU A 183 -12.55 42.55 -24.25
N GLU A 184 -13.73 41.94 -24.42
CA GLU A 184 -14.68 42.25 -25.50
C GLU A 184 -15.50 43.53 -25.21
N ASP A 185 -15.60 43.95 -23.95
CA ASP A 185 -16.25 45.20 -23.51
C ASP A 185 -15.35 46.46 -23.62
N TYR A 186 -14.13 46.34 -24.17
CA TYR A 186 -13.19 47.43 -24.48
C TYR A 186 -12.98 47.60 -25.98
#